data_AF-A0A1V6I200-F1
#
_entry.id   AF-A0A1V6I200-F1
#
_cell.length_a   1.000
_cell.length_b   1.000
_cell.length_c   1.000
_cell.angle_alpha   90.00
_cell.angle_beta   90.00
_cell.angle_gamma   90.00
#
_symmetry.space_group_name_H-M   'P 1'
#
loop_
_entity.id
_entity.type
_entity.pdbx_description
1 polymer ?
#
loop_
_entity_poly.entity_id
_entity_poly.type
_entity_poly.pdbx_seq_one_letter_code
_entity_poly.pdbx_strand_id
1 'polypeptide(L)' 'MEEKETLDEFHYHEALDRSYLIAEMIETILLTHPVIQKHRDLKKRVANAQQLIYNVYQLIGGLELALFPPKE' A
#
# COMPACT_ATOMS: atom_id res chain seq x y z
N MET A 1 -19.89 -12.41 -20.31
CA MET A 1 -18.49 -12.13 -20.66
C MET A 1 -18.13 -10.91 -19.86
N GLU A 2 -17.30 -11.04 -18.83
CA GLU A 2 -16.75 -9.86 -18.16
C GLU A 2 -15.94 -9.10 -19.22
N GLU A 3 -16.34 -7.86 -19.51
CA GLU A 3 -15.45 -6.95 -20.21
C GLU A 3 -14.17 -6.89 -19.37
N LYS A 4 -13.04 -7.27 -19.97
CA LYS A 4 -11.74 -7.00 -19.35
C LYS A 4 -11.61 -5.49 -19.26
N GLU A 5 -11.95 -4.92 -18.10
CA GLU A 5 -11.71 -3.51 -17.83
C GLU A 5 -10.24 -3.23 -18.13
N THR A 6 -10.01 -2.35 -19.10
CA THR A 6 -8.66 -1.94 -19.47
C THR A 6 -8.25 -0.85 -18.49
N LEU A 7 -7.32 -1.18 -17.60
CA LEU A 7 -6.77 -0.23 -16.63
C LEU A 7 -5.83 0.74 -17.35
N ASP A 8 -6.00 2.03 -17.09
CA ASP A 8 -5.09 3.09 -17.53
C ASP A 8 -4.13 3.53 -16.41
N GLU A 9 -3.21 4.44 -16.73
CA GLU A 9 -2.21 4.98 -15.82
C GLU A 9 -2.82 5.53 -14.51
N PHE A 10 -3.96 6.21 -14.58
CA PHE A 10 -4.60 6.82 -13.40
C PHE A 10 -5.13 5.77 -12.41
N HIS A 11 -5.49 4.57 -12.89
CA HIS A 11 -5.88 3.48 -12.00
C HIS A 11 -4.69 3.00 -11.15
N TYR A 12 -3.47 3.00 -11.71
CA TYR A 12 -2.26 2.62 -10.99
C TYR A 12 -1.83 3.73 -10.02
N HIS A 13 -1.88 5.00 -10.43
CA HIS A 13 -1.66 6.16 -9.54
C HIS A 13 -2.59 6.13 -8.33
N GLU A 14 -3.88 5.86 -8.54
CA GLU A 14 -4.86 5.77 -7.47
C GLU A 14 -4.61 4.58 -6.55
N ALA A 15 -4.24 3.42 -7.09
CA ALA A 15 -3.87 2.25 -6.29
C ALA A 15 -2.60 2.52 -5.46
N LEU A 16 -1.63 3.22 -6.03
CA LEU A 16 -0.39 3.63 -5.38
C LEU A 16 -0.72 4.54 -4.18
N ASP A 17 -1.47 5.62 -4.40
CA ASP A 17 -1.90 6.55 -3.34
C ASP A 17 -2.67 5.83 -2.22
N ARG A 18 -3.68 5.03 -2.58
CA ARG A 18 -4.48 4.30 -1.59
C ARG A 18 -3.64 3.34 -0.75
N SER A 19 -2.69 2.63 -1.36
CA SER A 19 -1.81 1.73 -0.61
C SER A 19 -0.91 2.48 0.38
N TYR A 20 -0.39 3.65 -0.01
CA TYR A 20 0.35 4.53 0.89
C TYR A 20 -0.50 5.02 2.06
N LEU A 21 -1.71 5.54 1.77
CA LEU A 21 -2.62 6.03 2.80
C LEU A 21 -2.96 4.97 3.84
N ILE A 22 -3.23 3.73 3.42
CA ILE A 22 -3.52 2.64 4.35
C ILE A 22 -2.30 2.26 5.20
N ALA A 23 -1.10 2.20 4.61
CA ALA A 23 0.12 1.94 5.37
C ALA A 23 0.39 3.04 6.42
N GLU A 24 0.12 4.30 6.06
CA GLU A 24 0.25 5.45 6.97
C GLU A 24 -0.81 5.44 8.08
N MET A 25 -2.06 5.04 7.77
CA MET A 25 -3.10 4.84 8.79
C MET A 25 -2.70 3.74 9.78
N ILE A 26 -2.06 2.66 9.34
CA ILE A 26 -1.55 1.63 10.26
C ILE A 26 -0.48 2.21 11.19
N GLU A 27 0.46 3.01 10.67
CA GLU A 27 1.46 3.69 11.48
C GLU A 27 0.81 4.57 12.54
N THR A 28 -0.02 5.51 12.08
CA THR A 28 -0.49 6.63 12.87
C THR A 28 -1.62 6.28 13.83
N ILE A 29 -2.42 5.26 13.52
CA ILE A 29 -3.60 4.85 14.31
C ILE A 29 -3.33 3.58 15.11
N LEU A 30 -2.79 2.53 14.47
CA LEU A 30 -2.64 1.23 15.14
C LEU A 30 -1.31 1.12 15.88
N LEU A 31 -0.19 1.44 15.22
CA LEU A 31 1.12 1.31 15.86
C LEU A 31 1.29 2.31 17.00
N THR A 32 0.64 3.47 16.98
CA THR A 32 0.63 4.42 18.11
C THR A 32 -0.30 3.99 19.26
N HIS A 33 -1.23 3.04 19.06
CA HIS A 33 -2.24 2.71 20.06
C HIS A 33 -1.62 2.05 21.32
N PRO A 34 -1.99 2.48 22.54
CA PRO A 34 -1.37 1.98 23.78
C PRO A 34 -1.42 0.46 23.97
N VAL A 35 -2.51 -0.19 23.56
CA VAL A 35 -2.64 -1.67 23.64
C VAL A 35 -1.64 -2.35 22.69
N ILE A 36 -1.49 -1.82 21.47
CA ILE A 36 -0.55 -2.38 20.49
C ILE A 36 0.89 -2.16 20.96
N GLN A 37 1.22 -0.98 21.47
CA GLN A 37 2.54 -0.68 22.04
C GLN A 37 2.88 -1.55 23.25
N LYS A 38 1.91 -1.84 24.13
CA LYS A 38 2.10 -2.67 25.33
C LYS A 38 2.39 -4.14 25.00
N HIS A 39 1.80 -4.68 23.93
CA HIS A 39 1.87 -6.10 23.60
C HIS A 39 2.76 -6.35 22.38
N ARG A 40 4.00 -6.82 22.63
CA ARG A 40 5.03 -7.03 21.59
C ARG A 40 4.58 -7.87 20.39
N ASP A 41 3.81 -8.93 20.62
CA ASP A 41 3.31 -9.78 19.51
C ASP A 41 2.30 -9.03 18.64
N LEU A 42 1.41 -8.24 19.25
CA LEU A 42 0.46 -7.40 18.51
C LEU A 42 1.21 -6.35 17.68
N LYS A 43 2.15 -5.61 18.30
CA LYS A 43 3.00 -4.64 17.60
C LYS A 43 3.70 -5.26 16.39
N LYS A 44 4.32 -6.44 16.58
CA LYS A 44 5.01 -7.17 15.51
C LYS A 44 4.05 -7.54 14.37
N ARG A 45 2.84 -8.04 14.68
CA ARG A 45 1.85 -8.41 13.65
C ARG A 45 1.35 -7.21 12.87
N VAL A 46 1.07 -6.11 13.55
CA VAL A 46 0.61 -4.87 12.91
C VAL A 46 1.71 -4.28 12.03
N ALA A 47 2.95 -4.20 12.52
CA ALA A 47 4.09 -3.72 11.73
C ALA A 47 4.36 -4.61 10.51
N ASN A 48 4.23 -5.93 10.65
CA ASN A 48 4.35 -6.83 9.50
C ASN A 48 3.23 -6.62 8.48
N ALA A 49 2.00 -6.38 8.93
CA ALA A 49 0.88 -6.08 8.03
C ALA A 49 1.13 -4.78 7.25
N GLN A 50 1.58 -3.72 7.93
CA GLN A 50 2.01 -2.48 7.29
C GLN A 50 3.10 -2.70 6.24
N GLN A 51 4.14 -3.48 6.59
CA GLN A 51 5.22 -3.79 5.66
C GLN A 51 4.72 -4.53 4.41
N LEU A 52 3.75 -5.43 4.55
CA LEU A 52 3.14 -6.09 3.40
C LEU A 52 2.42 -5.08 2.48
N ILE A 53 1.78 -4.05 3.03
CA ILE A 53 1.14 -2.99 2.25
C ILE A 53 2.18 -2.10 1.57
N TYR A 54 3.27 -1.74 2.25
CA TYR A 54 4.38 -1.02 1.61
C TYR A 54 5.01 -1.83 0.46
N ASN A 55 5.10 -3.16 0.59
CA ASN A 55 5.58 -3.99 -0.50
C ASN A 55 4.61 -3.94 -1.71
N VAL A 56 3.29 -3.93 -1.46
CA VAL A 56 2.28 -3.74 -2.52
C VAL A 56 2.42 -2.35 -3.17
N TYR A 57 2.58 -1.28 -2.37
CA TYR A 57 2.87 0.06 -2.87
C TYR A 57 4.07 0.08 -3.84
N GLN A 58 5.18 -0.53 -3.44
CA GLN A 58 6.38 -0.59 -4.28
C GLN A 58 6.14 -1.39 -5.58
N LEU A 59 5.41 -2.50 -5.50
CA LEU A 59 5.06 -3.30 -6.67
C LEU A 59 4.16 -2.54 -7.64
N ILE A 60 3.18 -1.78 -7.13
CA ILE A 60 2.31 -0.94 -7.96
C ILE A 60 3.14 0.12 -8.70
N GLY A 61 4.01 0.84 -7.99
CA GLY A 61 4.87 1.86 -8.62
C GLY A 61 5.82 1.26 -9.67
N GLY A 62 6.35 0.07 -9.42
CA GLY A 62 7.14 -0.66 -10.40
C GLY A 62 6.34 -1.06 -11.65
N LEU A 63 5.09 -1.50 -11.48
CA LEU A 63 4.19 -1.84 -12.60
C LEU A 63 3.81 -0.60 -13.40
N GLU A 64 3.48 0.50 -12.73
CA GLU A 64 3.14 1.77 -13.37
C GLU A 64 4.27 2.26 -14.28
N LEU A 65 5.51 2.32 -13.76
CA LEU A 65 6.67 2.74 -14.56
C LEU A 65 6.95 1.80 -15.74
N ALA A 66 6.67 0.50 -15.59
CA ALA A 66 6.87 -0.48 -16.65
C ALA A 66 5.80 -0.39 -17.76
N LEU A 67 4.56 -0.03 -17.40
CA LEU A 67 3.43 0.07 -18.33
C LEU A 67 3.29 1.46 -18.96
N PHE A 68 3.62 2.50 -18.19
CA PHE A 68 3.45 3.93 -18.52
C PHE A 68 4.75 4.69 -18.23
N PRO A 69 5.82 4.44 -18.99
CA PRO A 69 7.09 5.12 -18.76
C PRO A 69 6.95 6.63 -18.96
N PRO A 70 7.63 7.46 -18.14
CA PRO A 70 7.59 8.91 -18.28
C PRO A 70 8.08 9.34 -19.68
N LYS A 71 7.40 10.32 -20.26
CA LYS A 71 7.79 10.90 -21.55
C LYS A 71 9.00 11.80 -21.34
N GLU A 72 10.07 11.53 -22.09
CA GLU A 72 11.28 12.36 -22.16
C GLU A 72 11.00 13.81 -22.57
#